data_AF-A0A5N9EG50-F1
#
_entry.id   AF-A0A5N9EG50-F1
#
_cell.length_a   1.000
_cell.length_b   1.000
_cell.length_c   1.000
_cell.angle_alpha   90.00
_cell.angle_beta   90.00
_cell.angle_gamma   90.00
#
_symmetry.space_group_name_H-M   'P 1'
#
loop_
_entity.id
_entity.type
_entity.pdbx_description
1 polymer ?
#
loop_
_entity_poly.entity_id
_entity_poly.type
_entity_poly.pdbx_seq_one_letter_code
_entity_poly.pdbx_strand_id
1 'polypeptide(L)'
;ISGVDPEEVINAAEGKNIEVLEHAMLEAARRAGTDARPSFGQDVLKKRRTEIEFLNGYVSQKGREINIPTPFNDTIVKIVLGLGIGFSADPTNIDELIGMLPY
;
A
#
# COMPACT_ATOMS: atom_id res chain seq x y z
N ILE A 1 5.11 10.90 8.62
CA ILE A 1 5.15 9.41 8.48
C ILE A 1 6.56 9.03 8.05
N SER A 2 7.22 8.06 8.69
CA SER A 2 8.60 7.64 8.32
C SER A 2 9.63 8.78 8.25
N GLY A 3 9.49 9.80 9.10
CA GLY A 3 10.35 10.99 9.10
C GLY A 3 9.94 12.10 8.13
N VAL A 4 8.86 11.92 7.37
CA VAL A 4 8.29 12.94 6.47
C VAL A 4 7.23 13.77 7.20
N ASP A 5 7.29 15.09 7.00
CA ASP A 5 6.28 16.02 7.51
C ASP A 5 4.91 15.77 6.86
N PRO A 6 3.79 15.85 7.61
CA PRO A 6 2.46 15.73 7.03
C PRO A 6 2.18 16.66 5.84
N GLU A 7 2.71 17.89 5.84
CA GLU A 7 2.52 18.85 4.75
C GLU A 7 3.14 18.34 3.44
N GLU A 8 4.31 17.71 3.50
CA GLU A 8 4.97 17.14 2.31
C GLU A 8 4.17 15.97 1.71
N VAL A 9 3.49 15.17 2.56
CA VAL A 9 2.61 14.10 2.08
C VAL A 9 1.40 14.68 1.35
N ILE A 10 0.83 15.78 1.85
CA ILE A 10 -0.29 16.47 1.21
C ILE A 10 0.16 17.10 -0.11
N ASN A 11 1.30 17.79 -0.13
CA ASN A 11 1.86 18.38 -1.34
C ASN A 11 2.07 17.34 -2.44
N ALA A 12 2.65 16.19 -2.09
CA ALA A 12 2.85 15.09 -3.05
C ALA A 12 1.53 14.54 -3.59
N ALA A 13 0.50 14.44 -2.76
CA ALA A 13 -0.85 14.04 -3.20
C ALA A 13 -1.48 15.05 -4.18
N GLU A 14 -1.10 16.32 -4.11
CA GLU A 14 -1.47 17.37 -5.08
C GLU A 14 -0.51 17.45 -6.29
N GLY A 15 0.44 16.53 -6.40
CA GLY A 15 1.42 16.49 -7.49
C GLY A 15 2.61 17.46 -7.34
N LYS A 16 2.84 18.00 -6.14
CA LYS A 16 3.95 18.92 -5.85
C LYS A 16 5.04 18.21 -5.06
N ASN A 17 6.31 18.45 -5.39
CA ASN A 17 7.47 17.93 -4.64
C ASN A 17 7.42 16.42 -4.38
N ILE A 18 6.87 15.63 -5.33
CA ILE A 18 6.71 14.18 -5.18
C ILE A 18 8.06 13.53 -4.86
N GLU A 19 9.13 14.06 -5.41
CA GLU A 19 10.50 13.59 -5.27
C GLU A 19 10.99 13.65 -3.81
N VAL A 20 10.51 14.60 -3.02
CA VAL A 20 10.85 14.73 -1.58
C VAL A 20 10.27 13.55 -0.80
N LEU A 21 8.99 13.26 -1.04
CA LEU A 21 8.31 12.12 -0.41
C LEU A 21 8.94 10.80 -0.88
N GLU A 22 9.17 10.66 -2.19
CA GLU A 22 9.79 9.47 -2.78
C GLU A 22 11.18 9.21 -2.18
N HIS A 23 12.05 10.22 -2.14
CA HIS A 23 13.40 10.09 -1.60
C HIS A 23 13.36 9.66 -0.13
N ALA A 24 12.50 10.27 0.68
CA ALA A 24 12.37 9.90 2.08
C ALA A 24 11.86 8.47 2.28
N MET A 25 10.91 8.02 1.45
CA MET A 25 10.44 6.63 1.48
C MET A 25 11.53 5.63 1.07
N LEU A 26 12.32 5.94 0.03
CA LEU A 26 13.45 5.12 -0.40
C LEU A 26 14.54 5.02 0.68
N GLU A 27 14.87 6.12 1.35
CA GLU A 27 15.80 6.13 2.47
C GLU A 27 15.30 5.31 3.66
N ALA A 28 14.00 5.39 3.98
CA ALA A 28 13.40 4.55 5.01
C ALA A 28 13.50 3.06 4.65
N ALA A 29 13.24 2.69 3.39
CA ALA A 29 13.38 1.33 2.90
C ALA A 29 14.84 0.83 2.97
N ARG A 30 15.80 1.66 2.57
CA ARG A 30 17.24 1.34 2.68
C ARG A 30 17.67 1.06 4.12
N ARG A 31 17.22 1.90 5.07
CA ARG A 31 17.53 1.72 6.50
C ARG A 31 16.90 0.47 7.10
N ALA A 32 15.73 0.07 6.62
CA ALA A 32 15.09 -1.18 7.06
C ALA A 32 15.91 -2.41 6.62
N GLY A 33 16.61 -2.33 5.48
CA GLY A 33 17.46 -3.40 4.94
C GLY A 33 16.69 -4.37 4.03
N THR A 34 17.42 -5.15 3.24
CA THR A 34 16.87 -6.01 2.17
C THR A 34 16.00 -7.15 2.69
N ASP A 35 16.26 -7.60 3.91
CA ASP A 35 15.51 -8.69 4.56
C ASP A 35 14.32 -8.19 5.36
N ALA A 36 14.14 -6.87 5.50
CA ALA A 36 12.98 -6.33 6.18
C ALA A 36 11.69 -6.73 5.46
N ARG A 37 10.71 -7.12 6.26
CA ARG A 37 9.34 -7.40 5.79
C ARG A 37 8.38 -6.62 6.68
N PRO A 38 7.51 -5.78 6.12
CA PRO A 38 6.42 -5.17 6.90
C PRO A 38 5.49 -6.26 7.45
N SER A 39 4.66 -5.93 8.44
CA SER A 39 3.76 -6.88 9.11
C SER A 39 2.95 -7.73 8.11
N PHE A 40 2.37 -7.09 7.09
CA PHE A 40 1.65 -7.79 6.02
C PHE A 40 2.49 -8.89 5.36
N GLY A 41 3.73 -8.56 4.94
CA GLY A 41 4.63 -9.54 4.32
C GLY A 41 5.00 -10.69 5.27
N GLN A 42 5.12 -10.41 6.57
CA GLN A 42 5.36 -11.45 7.57
C GLN A 42 4.15 -12.37 7.75
N ASP A 43 2.93 -11.85 7.70
CA ASP A 43 1.71 -12.66 7.79
C ASP A 43 1.57 -13.58 6.57
N VAL A 44 1.86 -13.10 5.37
CA VAL A 44 1.90 -13.93 4.16
C VAL A 44 2.92 -15.06 4.30
N LEU A 45 4.16 -14.76 4.67
CA LEU A 45 5.22 -15.76 4.85
C LEU A 45 4.88 -16.81 5.92
N LYS A 46 4.21 -16.40 6.99
CA LYS A 46 3.79 -17.27 8.10
C LYS A 46 2.42 -17.92 7.88
N LYS A 47 1.80 -17.72 6.71
CA LYS A 47 0.47 -18.23 6.33
C LYS A 47 -0.63 -17.84 7.32
N ARG A 48 -0.59 -16.60 7.80
CA ARG A 48 -1.60 -16.03 8.71
C ARG A 48 -2.62 -15.21 7.93
N ARG A 49 -3.74 -14.91 8.59
CA ARG A 49 -4.68 -13.90 8.12
C ARG A 49 -4.01 -12.52 8.15
N THR A 50 -4.24 -11.72 7.13
CA THR A 50 -3.75 -10.34 7.02
C THR A 50 -4.78 -9.35 7.56
N GLU A 51 -4.34 -8.11 7.84
CA GLU A 51 -5.22 -7.01 8.29
C GLU A 51 -5.79 -6.17 7.13
N ILE A 52 -5.77 -6.68 5.89
CA ILE A 52 -6.08 -5.89 4.68
C ILE A 52 -7.46 -5.21 4.73
N GLU A 53 -8.46 -5.88 5.30
CA GLU A 53 -9.83 -5.37 5.45
C GLU A 53 -9.90 -4.23 6.47
N PHE A 54 -9.06 -4.26 7.50
CA PHE A 54 -9.05 -3.25 8.57
C PHE A 54 -8.14 -2.07 8.26
N LEU A 55 -7.24 -2.21 7.28
CA LEU A 55 -6.38 -1.13 6.78
C LEU A 55 -6.98 -0.53 5.50
N ASN A 56 -6.64 -1.06 4.34
CA ASN A 56 -7.10 -0.57 3.04
C ASN A 56 -8.62 -0.70 2.89
N GLY A 57 -9.21 -1.77 3.44
CA GLY A 57 -10.66 -1.94 3.46
C GLY A 57 -11.37 -0.87 4.29
N TYR A 58 -10.77 -0.42 5.40
CA TYR A 58 -11.30 0.68 6.21
C TYR A 58 -11.23 2.01 5.46
N VAL A 59 -10.11 2.31 4.78
CA VAL A 59 -10.01 3.49 3.90
C VAL A 59 -11.10 3.47 2.83
N SER A 60 -11.31 2.30 2.21
CA SER A 60 -12.33 2.12 1.18
C SER A 60 -13.76 2.33 1.72
N GLN A 61 -14.02 1.82 2.92
CA GLN A 61 -15.28 2.06 3.62
C GLN A 61 -15.49 3.56 3.86
N LYS A 62 -14.48 4.26 4.37
CA LYS A 62 -14.56 5.71 4.61
C LYS A 62 -14.76 6.51 3.34
N GLY A 63 -14.10 6.15 2.24
CA GLY A 63 -14.34 6.75 0.93
C GLY A 63 -15.80 6.62 0.51
N ARG A 64 -16.38 5.40 0.60
CA ARG A 64 -17.79 5.16 0.28
C ARG A 64 -18.77 5.96 1.14
N GLU A 65 -18.50 6.11 2.45
CA GLU A 65 -19.35 6.88 3.37
C GLU A 65 -19.49 8.36 2.92
N ILE A 66 -18.47 8.91 2.26
CA ILE A 66 -18.44 10.31 1.81
C ILE A 66 -18.43 10.47 0.28
N ASN A 67 -18.71 9.41 -0.47
CA ASN A 67 -18.71 9.37 -1.94
C ASN A 67 -17.36 9.77 -2.59
N ILE A 68 -16.23 9.46 -1.95
CA ILE A 68 -14.90 9.62 -2.54
C ILE A 68 -14.38 8.24 -2.99
N PRO A 69 -14.06 8.06 -4.29
CA PRO A 69 -13.52 6.79 -4.78
C PRO A 69 -12.10 6.53 -4.28
N THR A 70 -11.81 5.28 -3.94
CA THR A 70 -10.50 4.83 -3.42
C THR A 70 -9.92 3.69 -4.25
N PRO A 71 -9.78 3.86 -5.57
CA PRO A 71 -9.61 2.74 -6.51
C PRO A 71 -8.43 1.83 -6.18
N PHE A 72 -7.28 2.39 -5.79
CA PHE A 72 -6.11 1.59 -5.39
C PHE A 72 -6.36 0.75 -4.13
N ASN A 73 -7.08 1.30 -3.14
CA ASN A 73 -7.42 0.56 -1.92
C ASN A 73 -8.46 -0.54 -2.20
N ASP A 74 -9.48 -0.25 -3.02
CA ASP A 74 -10.48 -1.24 -3.40
C ASP A 74 -9.84 -2.41 -4.17
N THR A 75 -8.95 -2.10 -5.12
CA THR A 75 -8.25 -3.11 -5.93
C THR A 75 -7.33 -3.98 -5.09
N ILE A 76 -6.47 -3.42 -4.22
CA ILE A 76 -5.58 -4.25 -3.40
C ILE A 76 -6.36 -5.14 -2.41
N VAL A 77 -7.47 -4.66 -1.85
CA VAL A 77 -8.34 -5.47 -0.98
C VAL A 77 -8.90 -6.64 -1.76
N LYS A 78 -9.44 -6.40 -2.97
CA LYS A 78 -9.95 -7.44 -3.87
C LYS A 78 -8.87 -8.49 -4.19
N ILE A 79 -7.67 -8.06 -4.56
CA ILE A 79 -6.54 -8.94 -4.89
C ILE A 79 -6.21 -9.85 -3.71
N VAL A 80 -5.95 -9.27 -2.53
CA VAL A 80 -5.51 -10.04 -1.35
C VAL A 80 -6.60 -11.00 -0.87
N LEU A 81 -7.87 -10.58 -0.87
CA LEU A 81 -8.97 -11.47 -0.51
C LEU A 81 -9.16 -12.60 -1.53
N GLY A 82 -8.97 -12.32 -2.82
CA GLY A 82 -9.04 -13.32 -3.88
C GLY A 82 -7.92 -14.37 -3.79
N LEU A 83 -6.72 -13.97 -3.39
CA LEU A 83 -5.58 -14.87 -3.14
C LEU A 83 -5.77 -15.72 -1.87
N GLY A 84 -6.50 -15.21 -0.88
CA GLY A 84 -6.81 -15.92 0.36
C GLY A 84 -5.61 -16.06 1.30
N ILE A 85 -5.72 -16.93 2.31
CA ILE A 85 -4.66 -17.16 3.30
C ILE A 85 -3.64 -18.16 2.73
N GLY A 86 -2.34 -17.84 2.89
CA GLY A 86 -1.25 -18.74 2.53
C GLY A 86 -0.84 -18.71 1.07
N PHE A 87 -1.27 -17.69 0.31
CA PHE A 87 -0.76 -17.42 -1.02
C PHE A 87 0.76 -17.17 -0.99
N SER A 88 1.41 -17.42 -2.12
CA SER A 88 2.84 -17.17 -2.27
C SER A 88 3.10 -15.79 -2.85
N ALA A 89 4.17 -15.15 -2.40
CA ALA A 89 4.60 -13.87 -2.96
C ALA A 89 5.02 -14.05 -4.42
N ASP A 90 4.26 -13.44 -5.32
CA ASP A 90 4.51 -13.41 -6.75
C ASP A 90 4.29 -11.96 -7.23
N PRO A 91 5.25 -11.34 -7.94
CA PRO A 91 5.08 -10.00 -8.49
C PRO A 91 3.83 -9.85 -9.37
N THR A 92 3.41 -10.91 -10.06
CA THR A 92 2.24 -10.87 -10.95
C THR A 92 0.92 -10.67 -10.19
N ASN A 93 0.90 -10.93 -8.88
CA ASN A 93 -0.28 -10.69 -8.04
C ASN A 93 -0.73 -9.22 -8.04
N ILE A 94 0.15 -8.28 -8.39
CA ILE A 94 -0.15 -6.84 -8.39
C ILE A 94 -0.19 -6.22 -9.80
N ASP A 95 -0.18 -7.02 -10.86
CA ASP A 95 -0.21 -6.51 -12.24
C ASP A 95 -1.43 -5.60 -12.50
N GLU A 96 -2.58 -5.94 -11.91
CA GLU A 96 -3.80 -5.10 -11.98
C GLU A 96 -3.55 -3.70 -11.39
N LEU A 97 -2.79 -3.58 -10.29
CA LEU A 97 -2.44 -2.28 -9.69
C LEU A 97 -1.40 -1.52 -10.50
N ILE A 98 -0.41 -2.22 -11.08
CA ILE A 98 0.60 -1.60 -11.94
C ILE A 98 -0.09 -0.96 -13.16
N GLY A 99 -1.06 -1.65 -13.76
CA GLY A 99 -1.84 -1.11 -14.88
C GLY A 99 -2.73 0.10 -14.54
N MET A 100 -2.90 0.43 -13.25
CA MET A 100 -3.62 1.64 -12.82
C MET A 100 -2.72 2.88 -12.69
N LEU A 101 -1.40 2.72 -12.77
CA LEU A 101 -0.47 3.83 -12.65
C LEU A 101 -0.56 4.75 -13.88
N PRO A 102 -0.43 6.08 -13.69
CA PRO A 102 -0.73 7.06 -14.73
C PRO A 102 0.40 7.24 -15.79
N TYR A 103 1.25 6.23 -16.02
CA TYR A 103 2.43 6.33 -16.88
C TYR A 103 2.56 5.18 -17.88
#